data_AF-A0AAU1A3Q8-F1
#
_entry.id   AF-A0AAU1A3Q8-F1
#
_cell.length_a   1.000
_cell.length_b   1.000
_cell.length_c   1.000
_cell.angle_alpha   90.00
_cell.angle_beta   90.00
_cell.angle_gamma   90.00
#
_symmetry.space_group_name_H-M   'P 1'
#
loop_
_entity.id
_entity.type
_entity.pdbx_description
1 polymer ?
#
loop_
_entity_poly.entity_id
_entity_poly.type
_entity_poly.pdbx_seq_one_letter_code
_entity_poly.pdbx_strand_id
1 'polypeptide(L)'
;MTGVDEAAVDGDDALYVLTAVLLTPAKFPSVLGDDYPEACEALGLAPLAEGYGLVLGQDGQGARWTVVVDDVSLVAVAIASWDCGMEYELSPDEDSMVAALPGWPLSLAVAAPGVPAPHDPEPDPEYADSPPLTPPDTETWGPAQRRLGADEIALQWAVWREQLDDSQFATEEDAEAPQEGEPSGTQTGIRRVLSEVRGYVDAPPPLGRVRSSFASGDARTLRADGPGWSMVARTDDIAFVLLDDEPGEVLPVGRGRELPSLLEALDKMAVRPT
;
A
#
# COMPACT_ATOMS: atom_id res chain seq x y z
N MET A 1 20.80 9.44 43.40
CA MET A 1 19.89 10.27 42.58
C MET A 1 20.74 11.29 41.86
N THR A 2 21.17 10.93 40.65
CA THR A 2 21.80 11.83 39.71
C THR A 2 20.77 12.00 38.60
N GLY A 3 20.06 13.12 38.63
CA GLY A 3 19.22 13.53 37.51
C GLY A 3 20.14 13.76 36.32
N VAL A 4 19.97 12.95 35.29
CA VAL A 4 20.44 13.30 33.97
C VAL A 4 19.39 14.30 33.48
N ASP A 5 19.83 15.54 33.41
CA ASP A 5 19.18 16.59 32.64
C ASP A 5 19.29 16.11 31.18
N GLU A 6 18.26 15.39 30.70
CA GLU A 6 18.04 15.22 29.26
C GLU A 6 17.81 16.62 28.73
N ALA A 7 18.87 17.20 28.17
CA ALA A 7 18.79 18.43 27.42
C ALA A 7 17.71 18.22 26.37
N ALA A 8 16.56 18.86 26.60
CA ALA A 8 15.56 19.11 25.59
C ALA A 8 16.30 19.61 24.35
N VAL A 9 16.10 18.92 23.23
CA VAL A 9 16.36 19.47 21.91
C VAL A 9 15.41 20.66 21.77
N ASP A 10 15.90 21.80 22.25
CA ASP A 10 15.21 23.08 22.24
C ASP A 10 15.33 23.61 20.81
N GLY A 11 14.31 23.30 20.02
CA GLY A 11 14.07 23.85 18.70
C GLY A 11 12.61 23.64 18.39
N ASP A 12 11.83 24.72 18.38
CA ASP A 12 10.43 24.74 17.91
C ASP A 12 10.29 24.10 16.51
N ASP A 13 11.40 24.06 15.75
CA ASP A 13 11.53 23.51 14.40
C ASP A 13 11.95 22.03 14.33
N ALA A 14 12.14 21.32 15.46
CA ALA A 14 12.57 19.93 15.47
C ALA A 14 11.39 18.96 15.19
N LEU A 15 11.55 18.09 14.20
CA LEU A 15 10.57 17.04 13.89
C LEU A 15 10.76 15.81 14.79
N TYR A 16 9.77 15.52 15.63
CA TYR A 16 9.67 14.27 16.36
C TYR A 16 9.14 13.17 15.42
N VAL A 17 10.03 12.30 14.95
CA VAL A 17 9.69 11.17 14.08
C VAL A 17 8.83 10.15 14.83
N LEU A 18 7.66 9.85 14.27
CA LEU A 18 6.74 8.84 14.81
C LEU A 18 6.82 7.53 14.04
N THR A 19 6.94 7.62 12.72
CA THR A 19 7.07 6.46 11.85
C THR A 19 7.63 6.86 10.49
N ALA A 20 7.99 5.87 9.68
CA ALA A 20 8.38 6.07 8.30
C ALA A 20 7.82 4.97 7.41
N VAL A 21 7.56 5.30 6.15
CA VAL A 21 7.08 4.36 5.14
C VAL A 21 7.82 4.56 3.84
N LEU A 22 7.92 3.49 3.05
CA LEU A 22 8.45 3.56 1.70
C LEU A 22 7.35 3.96 0.73
N LEU A 23 7.68 4.81 -0.24
CA LEU A 23 6.86 5.17 -1.39
C LEU A 23 7.71 4.88 -2.64
N THR A 24 7.80 3.60 -3.01
CA THR A 24 8.58 3.14 -4.16
C THR A 24 7.69 2.35 -5.12
N PRO A 25 8.11 2.16 -6.38
CA PRO A 25 7.43 1.28 -7.32
C PRO A 25 7.13 -0.13 -6.77
N ALA A 26 7.98 -0.66 -5.87
CA ALA A 26 7.81 -1.99 -5.31
C ALA A 26 6.94 -2.01 -4.04
N LYS A 27 6.95 -0.93 -3.25
CA LYS A 27 6.32 -0.86 -1.94
C LYS A 27 5.88 0.57 -1.65
N PHE A 28 4.58 0.74 -1.48
CA PHE A 28 3.93 1.98 -1.09
C PHE A 28 2.66 1.69 -0.28
N PRO A 29 2.15 2.63 0.53
CA PRO A 29 0.89 2.46 1.24
C PRO A 29 -0.25 2.38 0.23
N SER A 30 -0.87 1.21 0.10
CA SER A 30 -1.89 0.97 -0.93
C SER A 30 -3.11 1.88 -0.77
N VAL A 31 -3.43 2.36 0.43
CA VAL A 31 -4.50 3.34 0.64
C VAL A 31 -4.39 4.55 -0.28
N LEU A 32 -3.17 4.96 -0.64
CA LEU A 32 -2.90 6.16 -1.44
C LEU A 32 -3.19 6.03 -2.94
N GLY A 33 -3.24 4.82 -3.51
CA GLY A 33 -3.46 4.65 -4.94
C GLY A 33 -3.46 3.19 -5.41
N ASP A 34 -3.97 2.94 -6.61
CA ASP A 34 -3.94 1.61 -7.26
C ASP A 34 -2.54 1.28 -7.80
N ASP A 35 -1.69 2.30 -7.99
CA ASP A 35 -0.31 2.14 -8.40
C ASP A 35 0.61 3.24 -7.83
N TYR A 36 1.90 3.13 -8.11
CA TYR A 36 2.90 4.04 -7.55
C TYR A 36 2.73 5.49 -8.06
N PRO A 37 2.52 5.75 -9.37
CA PRO A 37 2.19 7.09 -9.85
C PRO A 37 0.98 7.73 -9.18
N GLU A 38 -0.14 7.00 -9.00
CA GLU A 38 -1.30 7.52 -8.29
C GLU A 38 -0.99 7.84 -6.82
N ALA A 39 -0.21 6.99 -6.14
CA ALA A 39 0.22 7.24 -4.77
C ALA A 39 1.14 8.47 -4.64
N CYS A 40 1.99 8.74 -5.64
CA CYS A 40 2.77 9.98 -5.70
C CYS A 40 1.88 11.20 -5.97
N GLU A 41 0.92 11.09 -6.88
CA GLU A 41 -0.03 12.17 -7.20
C GLU A 41 -0.85 12.58 -5.98
N ALA A 42 -1.27 11.62 -5.14
CA ALA A 42 -1.97 11.89 -3.87
C ALA A 42 -1.16 12.77 -2.90
N LEU A 43 0.15 12.89 -3.09
CA LEU A 43 1.06 13.72 -2.30
C LEU A 43 1.59 14.94 -3.08
N GLY A 44 1.12 15.15 -4.32
CA GLY A 44 1.63 16.21 -5.19
C GLY A 44 3.05 15.98 -5.69
N LEU A 45 3.53 14.73 -5.69
CA LEU A 45 4.89 14.35 -6.09
C LEU A 45 4.92 13.83 -7.52
N ALA A 46 6.02 14.11 -8.23
CA ALA A 46 6.33 13.43 -9.48
C ALA A 46 6.90 12.03 -9.18
N PRO A 47 6.49 10.97 -9.91
CA PRO A 47 7.01 9.62 -9.68
C PRO A 47 8.48 9.51 -10.13
N LEU A 48 9.37 9.16 -9.19
CA LEU A 48 10.78 8.83 -9.45
C LEU A 48 10.98 7.32 -9.56
N ALA A 49 12.00 6.91 -10.31
CA ALA A 49 12.31 5.48 -10.50
C ALA A 49 12.73 4.79 -9.18
N GLU A 50 13.52 5.47 -8.36
CA GLU A 50 13.98 4.94 -7.06
C GLU A 50 12.89 5.02 -5.98
N GLY A 51 11.95 5.97 -6.12
CA GLY A 51 10.94 6.23 -5.10
C GLY A 51 11.34 7.32 -4.11
N TYR A 52 10.61 7.33 -3.00
CA TYR A 52 10.81 8.22 -1.86
C TYR A 52 10.69 7.43 -0.56
N GLY A 53 11.30 7.96 0.50
CA GLY A 53 10.91 7.67 1.87
C GLY A 53 9.98 8.76 2.39
N LEU A 54 8.96 8.38 3.15
CA LEU A 54 8.09 9.32 3.86
C LEU A 54 8.34 9.20 5.36
N VAL A 55 8.67 10.30 6.01
CA VAL A 55 8.86 10.38 7.45
C VAL A 55 7.71 11.17 8.05
N LEU A 56 6.88 10.51 8.86
CA LEU A 56 5.72 11.11 9.49
C LEU A 56 6.10 11.48 10.92
N GLY A 57 5.95 12.75 11.26
CA GLY A 57 6.30 13.28 12.56
C GLY A 57 5.46 14.46 12.97
N GLN A 58 5.77 15.00 14.13
CA GLN A 58 5.17 16.24 14.63
C GLN A 58 6.25 17.19 15.12
N ASP A 59 6.00 18.49 15.07
CA ASP A 59 6.87 19.47 15.70
C ASP A 59 6.64 19.54 17.22
N GLY A 60 7.39 20.41 17.92
CA GLY A 60 7.28 20.59 19.37
C GLY A 60 5.93 21.10 19.85
N GLN A 61 5.13 21.71 18.97
CA GLN A 61 3.78 22.18 19.28
C GLN A 61 2.73 21.10 19.02
N GLY A 62 3.07 20.03 18.31
CA GLY A 62 2.17 18.93 17.92
C GLY A 62 1.57 19.09 16.53
N ALA A 63 2.06 20.03 15.72
CA ALA A 63 1.62 20.15 14.34
C ALA A 63 2.20 19.00 13.51
N ARG A 64 1.36 18.42 12.64
CA ARG A 64 1.68 17.20 11.89
C ARG A 64 2.39 17.53 10.58
N TRP A 65 3.46 16.79 10.30
CA TRP A 65 4.25 16.96 9.09
C TRP A 65 4.63 15.61 8.47
N THR A 66 4.70 15.60 7.14
CA THR A 66 5.25 14.51 6.34
C THR A 66 6.47 15.02 5.59
N VAL A 67 7.66 14.57 5.98
CA VAL A 67 8.91 14.88 5.28
C VAL A 67 9.16 13.83 4.21
N VAL A 68 9.28 14.28 2.96
CA VAL A 68 9.56 13.45 1.79
C VAL A 68 11.05 13.46 1.54
N VAL A 69 11.66 12.28 1.45
CA VAL A 69 13.11 12.08 1.33
C VAL A 69 13.41 11.27 0.07
N ASP A 70 14.41 11.67 -0.72
CA ASP A 70 14.83 10.91 -1.91
C ASP A 70 15.93 9.85 -1.63
N ASP A 71 16.57 9.89 -0.46
CA ASP A 71 17.35 8.78 0.07
C ASP A 71 16.44 7.67 0.64
N VAL A 72 15.94 6.84 -0.28
CA VAL A 72 15.12 5.66 0.03
C VAL A 72 15.87 4.66 0.91
N SER A 73 17.20 4.57 0.77
CA SER A 73 18.00 3.59 1.52
C SER A 73 18.06 3.95 3.00
N LEU A 74 18.21 5.23 3.34
CA LEU A 74 18.15 5.71 4.72
C LEU A 74 16.84 5.28 5.41
N VAL A 75 15.70 5.54 4.76
CA VAL A 75 14.38 5.21 5.31
C VAL A 75 14.17 3.69 5.38
N ALA A 76 14.61 2.94 4.37
CA ALA A 76 14.52 1.48 4.37
C ALA A 76 15.33 0.85 5.52
N VAL A 77 16.53 1.37 5.80
CA VAL A 77 17.39 0.92 6.91
C VAL A 77 16.74 1.22 8.26
N ALA A 78 16.13 2.39 8.43
CA ALA A 78 15.41 2.72 9.66
C ALA A 78 14.25 1.73 9.91
N ILE A 79 13.40 1.51 8.91
CA ILE A 79 12.26 0.56 9.00
C ILE A 79 12.76 -0.84 9.33
N ALA A 80 13.77 -1.35 8.61
CA ALA A 80 14.31 -2.69 8.86
C ALA A 80 14.91 -2.81 10.26
N SER A 81 15.52 -1.74 10.79
CA SER A 81 16.07 -1.74 12.15
C SER A 81 14.96 -1.83 13.20
N TRP A 82 13.90 -1.04 13.06
CA TRP A 82 12.75 -1.08 13.95
C TRP A 82 11.99 -2.41 13.87
N ASP A 83 11.81 -2.99 12.68
CA ASP A 83 11.20 -4.31 12.48
C ASP A 83 11.98 -5.43 13.19
N CYS A 84 13.31 -5.27 13.30
CA CYS A 84 14.18 -6.17 14.06
C CYS A 84 14.27 -5.82 15.56
N GLY A 85 13.55 -4.80 16.03
CA GLY A 85 13.58 -4.34 17.43
C GLY A 85 14.87 -3.63 17.84
N MET A 86 15.61 -3.10 16.87
CA MET A 86 16.83 -2.31 17.11
C MET A 86 16.49 -0.82 17.18
N GLU A 87 17.25 -0.08 17.99
CA GLU A 87 17.19 1.38 18.02
C GLU A 87 17.84 1.96 16.76
N TYR A 88 17.15 2.90 16.13
CA TYR A 88 17.66 3.67 15.00
C TYR A 88 17.03 5.06 15.03
N GLU A 89 17.87 6.09 15.03
CA GLU A 89 17.45 7.49 14.96
C GLU A 89 17.42 7.92 13.49
N LEU A 90 16.22 8.08 12.95
CA LEU A 90 16.03 8.54 11.57
C LEU A 90 16.06 10.07 11.54
N SER A 91 17.14 10.62 10.99
CA SER A 91 17.33 12.06 10.81
C SER A 91 17.76 12.30 9.36
N PRO A 92 16.81 12.61 8.44
CA PRO A 92 17.16 12.93 7.06
C PRO A 92 18.02 14.19 6.97
N ASP A 93 18.99 14.19 6.07
CA ASP A 93 19.81 15.38 5.79
C ASP A 93 19.00 16.38 4.93
N GLU A 94 19.21 17.68 5.11
CA GLU A 94 18.52 18.74 4.34
C GLU A 94 18.65 18.55 2.83
N ASP A 95 19.82 18.06 2.38
CA ASP A 95 20.09 17.80 0.95
C ASP A 95 19.24 16.65 0.36
N SER A 96 18.71 15.77 1.21
CA SER A 96 17.85 14.64 0.81
C SER A 96 16.36 14.95 0.94
N MET A 97 16.00 16.07 1.58
CA MET A 97 14.61 16.47 1.78
C MET A 97 14.06 17.11 0.51
N VAL A 98 13.04 16.47 -0.06
CA VAL A 98 12.37 16.92 -1.28
C VAL A 98 11.25 17.92 -0.97
N ALA A 99 10.49 17.64 0.09
CA ALA A 99 9.37 18.46 0.52
C ALA A 99 9.03 18.21 2.00
N ALA A 100 8.52 19.23 2.67
CA ALA A 100 7.79 19.11 3.93
C ALA A 100 6.31 19.38 3.64
N LEU A 101 5.48 18.35 3.75
CA LEU A 101 4.05 18.43 3.47
C LEU A 101 3.27 18.56 4.79
N PRO A 102 2.36 19.53 4.92
CA PRO A 102 1.53 19.65 6.11
C PRO A 102 0.61 18.42 6.25
N GLY A 103 0.39 17.95 7.47
CA GLY A 103 -0.48 16.80 7.75
C GLY A 103 0.18 15.43 7.52
N TRP A 104 -0.63 14.37 7.63
CA TRP A 104 -0.19 12.99 7.40
C TRP A 104 -1.06 12.28 6.36
N PRO A 105 -0.46 11.57 5.40
CA PRO A 105 -1.22 10.81 4.40
C PRO A 105 -1.77 9.49 4.93
N LEU A 106 -1.37 9.08 6.14
CA LEU A 106 -1.75 7.83 6.78
C LEU A 106 -2.39 8.09 8.14
N SER A 107 -3.34 7.25 8.51
CA SER A 107 -4.03 7.37 9.80
C SER A 107 -3.08 7.00 10.94
N LEU A 108 -2.71 7.99 11.74
CA LEU A 108 -1.94 7.86 12.97
C LEU A 108 -2.63 8.67 14.06
N ALA A 109 -2.62 8.13 15.29
CA ALA A 109 -3.24 8.76 16.46
C ALA A 109 -2.25 8.97 17.62
N VAL A 110 -0.97 8.62 17.43
CA VAL A 110 0.05 8.65 18.47
C VAL A 110 0.73 10.01 18.50
N ALA A 111 0.99 10.52 19.70
CA ALA A 111 1.84 11.68 19.95
C ALA A 111 3.19 11.21 20.50
N ALA A 112 4.27 11.90 20.15
CA ALA A 112 5.55 11.79 20.83
C ALA A 112 5.41 12.15 22.32
N PRO A 113 6.15 11.49 23.23
CA PRO A 113 6.11 11.79 24.65
C PRO A 113 6.40 13.26 24.96
N GLY A 114 5.53 13.89 25.76
CA GLY A 114 5.72 15.29 26.20
C GLY A 114 5.27 16.35 25.20
N VAL A 115 4.88 15.96 23.98
CA VAL A 115 4.37 16.86 22.95
C VAL A 115 2.83 16.91 22.98
N PRO A 116 2.18 18.04 22.64
CA PRO A 116 0.72 18.12 22.53
C PRO A 116 0.10 17.12 21.55
N ALA A 117 -1.23 17.03 21.55
CA ALA A 117 -1.97 16.16 20.66
C ALA A 117 -1.75 16.56 19.18
N PRO A 118 -1.60 15.59 18.26
CA PRO A 118 -1.41 15.86 16.84
C PRO A 118 -2.54 16.70 16.26
N HIS A 119 -2.19 17.77 15.54
CA HIS A 119 -3.14 18.64 14.85
C HIS A 119 -2.57 19.19 13.53
N ASP A 120 -3.42 19.72 12.66
CA ASP A 120 -2.94 20.35 11.43
C ASP A 120 -2.18 21.64 11.72
N PRO A 121 -1.07 21.92 11.01
CA PRO A 121 -0.35 23.18 11.16
C PRO A 121 -1.23 24.38 10.78
N GLU A 122 -0.90 25.53 11.34
CA GLU A 122 -1.57 26.77 10.98
C GLU A 122 -1.37 27.07 9.48
N PRO A 123 -2.37 27.64 8.79
CA PRO A 123 -2.24 27.94 7.37
C PRO A 123 -1.07 28.90 7.08
N ASP A 124 -0.10 28.42 6.32
CA ASP A 124 1.04 29.20 5.85
C ASP A 124 0.79 29.69 4.40
N PRO A 125 1.06 30.97 4.08
CA PRO A 125 1.09 31.44 2.70
C PRO A 125 1.97 30.61 1.74
N GLU A 126 3.05 29.97 2.22
CA GLU A 126 3.90 29.08 1.42
C GLU A 126 3.17 27.80 0.97
N TYR A 127 2.23 27.32 1.79
CA TYR A 127 1.41 26.14 1.51
C TYR A 127 -0.03 26.48 1.13
N ALA A 128 -0.32 27.72 0.72
CA ALA A 128 -1.69 28.19 0.47
C ALA A 128 -2.47 27.35 -0.56
N ASP A 129 -1.77 26.72 -1.51
CA ASP A 129 -2.34 25.86 -2.55
C ASP A 129 -2.31 24.36 -2.18
N SER A 130 -1.74 24.00 -1.03
CA SER A 130 -1.52 22.61 -0.57
C SER A 130 -2.14 22.41 0.81
N PRO A 131 -3.43 22.03 0.90
CA PRO A 131 -4.06 21.77 2.20
C PRO A 131 -3.34 20.63 2.94
N PRO A 132 -3.42 20.58 4.29
CA PRO A 132 -2.88 19.48 5.06
C PRO A 132 -3.35 18.12 4.54
N LEU A 133 -2.39 17.20 4.39
CA LEU A 133 -2.63 15.83 4.01
C LEU A 133 -3.60 15.19 4.99
N THR A 134 -4.64 14.60 4.42
CA THR A 134 -5.65 13.85 5.15
C THR A 134 -5.63 12.41 4.64
N PRO A 135 -5.61 11.40 5.54
CA PRO A 135 -5.65 10.01 5.13
C PRO A 135 -6.92 9.72 4.31
N PRO A 136 -6.85 8.86 3.27
CA PRO A 136 -8.04 8.37 2.59
C PRO A 136 -9.05 7.75 3.57
N ASP A 137 -10.34 7.92 3.29
CA ASP A 137 -11.40 7.28 4.10
C ASP A 137 -11.34 5.76 3.95
N THR A 138 -11.18 5.08 5.08
CA THR A 138 -11.16 3.61 5.21
C THR A 138 -12.27 3.10 6.13
N GLU A 139 -13.14 3.99 6.63
CA GLU A 139 -14.31 3.61 7.42
C GLU A 139 -15.48 3.16 6.54
N THR A 140 -15.53 3.65 5.30
CA THR A 140 -16.52 3.26 4.30
C THR A 140 -15.92 2.40 3.19
N TRP A 141 -16.74 1.55 2.57
CA TRP A 141 -16.28 0.79 1.41
C TRP A 141 -16.04 1.72 0.22
N GLY A 142 -14.84 1.64 -0.33
CA GLY A 142 -14.38 2.37 -1.49
C GLY A 142 -12.97 1.90 -1.87
N PRO A 143 -12.31 2.56 -2.85
CA PRO A 143 -11.03 2.09 -3.38
C PRO A 143 -9.95 1.89 -2.31
N ALA A 144 -9.82 2.83 -1.35
CA ALA A 144 -8.84 2.71 -0.27
C ALA A 144 -9.11 1.48 0.62
N GLN A 145 -10.37 1.27 1.02
CA GLN A 145 -10.75 0.13 1.85
C GLN A 145 -10.65 -1.21 1.11
N ARG A 146 -10.99 -1.24 -0.19
CA ARG A 146 -10.77 -2.41 -1.06
C ARG A 146 -9.29 -2.80 -1.10
N ARG A 147 -8.41 -1.82 -1.31
CA ARG A 147 -6.95 -2.04 -1.36
C ARG A 147 -6.39 -2.50 -0.01
N LEU A 148 -6.87 -1.96 1.11
CA LEU A 148 -6.53 -2.46 2.44
C LEU A 148 -6.99 -3.91 2.64
N GLY A 149 -8.20 -4.25 2.23
CA GLY A 149 -8.69 -5.63 2.28
C GLY A 149 -7.80 -6.58 1.47
N ALA A 150 -7.35 -6.16 0.29
CA ALA A 150 -6.39 -6.92 -0.51
C ALA A 150 -5.05 -7.08 0.23
N ASP A 151 -4.48 -6.02 0.80
CA ASP A 151 -3.23 -6.09 1.55
C ASP A 151 -3.35 -7.02 2.77
N GLU A 152 -4.49 -7.00 3.47
CA GLU A 152 -4.76 -7.90 4.60
C GLU A 152 -4.85 -9.36 4.17
N ILE A 153 -5.50 -9.66 3.03
CA ILE A 153 -5.53 -11.01 2.45
C ILE A 153 -4.13 -11.48 2.08
N ALA A 154 -3.30 -10.59 1.50
CA ALA A 154 -1.92 -10.92 1.17
C ALA A 154 -1.09 -11.24 2.42
N LEU A 155 -1.26 -10.46 3.49
CA LEU A 155 -0.57 -10.65 4.76
C LEU A 155 -1.02 -11.92 5.49
N GLN A 156 -2.32 -12.18 5.53
CA GLN A 156 -2.94 -13.29 6.26
C GLN A 156 -3.29 -14.47 5.34
N TRP A 157 -2.57 -14.65 4.22
CA TRP A 157 -2.93 -15.63 3.19
C TRP A 157 -3.27 -17.01 3.75
N ALA A 158 -2.43 -17.54 4.65
CA ALA A 158 -2.63 -18.88 5.21
C ALA A 158 -3.96 -19.00 5.95
N VAL A 159 -4.33 -17.99 6.73
CA VAL A 159 -5.58 -17.96 7.52
C VAL A 159 -6.80 -17.89 6.60
N TRP A 160 -6.75 -17.08 5.54
CA TRP A 160 -7.84 -16.97 4.57
C TRP A 160 -8.01 -18.25 3.76
N ARG A 161 -6.90 -18.84 3.28
CA ARG A 161 -6.93 -20.05 2.46
C ARG A 161 -7.49 -21.26 3.21
N GLU A 162 -7.26 -21.36 4.51
CA GLU A 162 -7.78 -22.43 5.38
C GLU A 162 -9.30 -22.38 5.58
N GLN A 163 -9.92 -21.20 5.45
CA GLN A 163 -11.36 -21.01 5.65
C GLN A 163 -12.20 -21.40 4.43
N LEU A 164 -11.57 -21.62 3.28
CA LEU A 164 -12.25 -21.87 2.02
C LEU A 164 -12.34 -23.35 1.71
N ASP A 165 -13.53 -23.77 1.30
CA ASP A 165 -13.75 -25.07 0.67
C ASP A 165 -13.49 -24.93 -0.84
N ASP A 166 -12.78 -25.89 -1.42
CA ASP A 166 -12.44 -25.87 -2.84
C ASP A 166 -13.69 -25.86 -3.75
N SER A 167 -14.85 -26.25 -3.23
CA SER A 167 -16.15 -26.15 -3.92
C SER A 167 -16.69 -24.73 -4.08
N GLN A 168 -16.11 -23.74 -3.40
CA GLN A 168 -16.49 -22.33 -3.48
C GLN A 168 -15.77 -21.57 -4.61
N PHE A 169 -14.84 -22.23 -5.30
CA PHE A 169 -14.07 -21.60 -6.36
C PHE A 169 -14.86 -21.49 -7.65
N ALA A 170 -14.87 -20.29 -8.24
CA ALA A 170 -15.30 -20.14 -9.62
C ALA A 170 -14.33 -20.93 -10.52
N THR A 171 -14.86 -21.91 -11.27
CA THR A 171 -14.08 -22.73 -12.21
C THR A 171 -14.23 -22.26 -13.65
N GLU A 172 -13.32 -22.67 -14.53
CA GLU A 172 -13.43 -22.44 -15.98
C GLU A 172 -14.71 -23.07 -16.57
N GLU A 173 -15.22 -24.17 -15.99
CA GLU A 173 -16.49 -24.78 -16.42
C GLU A 173 -17.70 -23.89 -16.11
N ASP A 174 -17.66 -23.10 -15.03
CA ASP A 174 -18.65 -22.05 -14.74
C ASP A 174 -18.51 -20.85 -15.70
N ALA A 175 -17.39 -20.74 -16.41
CA ALA A 175 -17.12 -19.70 -17.42
C ALA A 175 -17.66 -20.06 -18.82
N GLU A 176 -17.56 -21.34 -19.21
CA GLU A 176 -17.89 -21.84 -20.55
C GLU A 176 -19.25 -22.57 -20.65
N ALA A 177 -19.85 -23.00 -19.54
CA ALA A 177 -21.17 -23.63 -19.59
C ALA A 177 -22.26 -22.61 -19.95
N PRO A 178 -23.12 -22.88 -20.95
CA PRO A 178 -24.35 -22.11 -21.13
C PRO A 178 -25.29 -22.49 -19.98
N GLN A 179 -25.22 -21.75 -18.88
CA GLN A 179 -26.24 -21.82 -17.84
C GLN A 179 -27.55 -21.32 -18.45
N GLU A 180 -28.63 -22.12 -18.35
CA GLU A 180 -29.99 -21.62 -18.53
C GLU A 180 -30.31 -20.68 -17.36
N GLY A 181 -29.80 -19.45 -17.45
CA GLY A 181 -29.86 -18.40 -16.43
C GLY A 181 -28.76 -17.37 -16.70
N GLU A 182 -29.08 -16.08 -16.59
CA GLU A 182 -28.09 -15.00 -16.77
C GLU A 182 -26.91 -15.22 -15.79
N PRO A 183 -25.65 -15.07 -16.23
CA PRO A 183 -24.50 -15.19 -15.33
C PRO A 183 -24.67 -14.19 -14.18
N SER A 184 -24.43 -14.66 -12.95
CA SER A 184 -24.44 -13.77 -11.78
C SER A 184 -23.48 -12.59 -11.99
N GLY A 185 -23.83 -11.41 -11.46
CA GLY A 185 -23.01 -10.20 -11.55
C GLY A 185 -21.56 -10.45 -11.10
N THR A 186 -21.40 -11.27 -10.05
CA THR A 186 -20.11 -11.71 -9.49
C THR A 186 -19.24 -12.46 -10.50
N GLN A 187 -19.80 -13.42 -11.24
CA GLN A 187 -19.05 -14.18 -12.25
C GLN A 187 -18.64 -13.27 -13.42
N THR A 188 -19.50 -12.33 -13.79
CA THR A 188 -19.18 -11.32 -14.80
C THR A 188 -18.04 -10.41 -14.33
N GLY A 189 -18.04 -10.01 -13.05
CA GLY A 189 -16.96 -9.25 -12.42
C GLY A 189 -15.61 -9.98 -12.44
N ILE A 190 -15.57 -11.25 -12.03
CA ILE A 190 -14.33 -12.07 -12.07
C ILE A 190 -13.80 -12.19 -13.50
N ARG A 191 -14.66 -12.50 -14.48
CA ARG A 191 -14.25 -12.62 -15.89
C ARG A 191 -13.69 -11.29 -16.43
N ARG A 192 -14.29 -10.16 -16.06
CA ARG A 192 -13.77 -8.82 -16.37
C ARG A 192 -12.37 -8.64 -15.81
N VAL A 193 -12.17 -8.89 -14.52
CA VAL A 193 -10.87 -8.75 -13.86
C VAL A 193 -9.80 -9.63 -14.52
N LEU A 194 -10.08 -10.92 -14.74
CA LEU A 194 -9.12 -11.81 -15.40
C LEU A 194 -8.79 -11.36 -16.83
N SER A 195 -9.75 -10.80 -17.57
CA SER A 195 -9.51 -10.22 -18.89
C SER A 195 -8.61 -8.98 -18.82
N GLU A 196 -8.85 -8.08 -17.88
CA GLU A 196 -8.04 -6.86 -17.70
C GLU A 196 -6.62 -7.18 -17.24
N VAL A 197 -6.48 -8.08 -16.26
CA VAL A 197 -5.17 -8.56 -15.77
C VAL A 197 -4.37 -9.25 -16.88
N ARG A 198 -5.02 -10.02 -17.76
CA ARG A 198 -4.35 -10.58 -18.95
C ARG A 198 -3.85 -9.49 -19.88
N GLY A 199 -4.63 -8.43 -20.07
CA GLY A 199 -4.24 -7.27 -20.87
C GLY A 199 -2.94 -6.62 -20.40
N TYR A 200 -2.63 -6.69 -19.09
CA TYR A 200 -1.35 -6.21 -18.55
C TYR A 200 -0.14 -6.93 -19.13
N VAL A 201 -0.26 -8.21 -19.50
CA VAL A 201 0.81 -8.99 -20.12
C VAL A 201 1.20 -8.42 -21.49
N ASP A 202 0.21 -7.97 -22.26
CA ASP A 202 0.42 -7.40 -23.59
C ASP A 202 0.76 -5.90 -23.54
N ALA A 203 0.15 -5.17 -22.62
CA ALA A 203 0.35 -3.74 -22.39
C ALA A 203 0.67 -3.48 -20.92
N PRO A 204 1.96 -3.46 -20.53
CA PRO A 204 2.37 -3.31 -19.15
C PRO A 204 1.73 -2.09 -18.47
N PRO A 205 1.17 -2.25 -17.26
CA PRO A 205 0.53 -1.16 -16.53
C PRO A 205 1.57 -0.19 -15.94
N PRO A 206 1.12 0.94 -15.37
CA PRO A 206 1.96 1.79 -14.55
C PRO A 206 2.71 1.01 -13.46
N LEU A 207 3.89 1.52 -13.08
CA LEU A 207 4.73 0.90 -12.07
C LEU A 207 3.99 0.74 -10.75
N GLY A 208 4.22 -0.38 -10.07
CA GLY A 208 3.57 -0.68 -8.80
C GLY A 208 2.13 -1.15 -8.90
N ARG A 209 1.52 -1.15 -10.10
CA ARG A 209 0.20 -1.76 -10.31
C ARG A 209 0.22 -3.28 -10.16
N VAL A 210 1.34 -3.90 -10.54
CA VAL A 210 1.62 -5.33 -10.28
C VAL A 210 2.87 -5.44 -9.41
N ARG A 211 2.69 -5.97 -8.20
CA ARG A 211 3.73 -6.13 -7.17
C ARG A 211 3.88 -7.60 -6.82
N SER A 212 5.10 -8.00 -6.49
CA SER A 212 5.41 -9.39 -6.14
C SER A 212 6.28 -9.44 -4.89
N SER A 213 5.85 -10.22 -3.89
CA SER A 213 6.54 -10.45 -2.64
C SER A 213 6.80 -11.94 -2.40
N PHE A 214 7.76 -12.25 -1.51
CA PHE A 214 8.07 -13.63 -1.17
C PHE A 214 6.92 -14.25 -0.39
N ALA A 215 6.55 -15.48 -0.75
CA ALA A 215 5.68 -16.34 0.04
C ALA A 215 6.49 -17.53 0.57
N SER A 216 5.81 -18.49 1.22
CA SER A 216 6.46 -19.71 1.69
C SER A 216 6.97 -20.59 0.54
N GLY A 217 8.18 -21.15 0.70
CA GLY A 217 8.82 -21.98 -0.32
C GLY A 217 9.34 -21.17 -1.51
N ASP A 218 9.15 -21.68 -2.72
CA ASP A 218 9.53 -21.00 -3.98
C ASP A 218 8.39 -20.12 -4.54
N ALA A 219 7.27 -20.03 -3.83
CA ALA A 219 6.08 -19.30 -4.26
C ALA A 219 6.21 -17.79 -4.02
N ARG A 220 5.41 -17.04 -4.76
CA ARG A 220 5.31 -15.58 -4.66
C ARG A 220 3.85 -15.19 -4.41
N THR A 221 3.65 -14.20 -3.55
CA THR A 221 2.37 -13.51 -3.43
C THR A 221 2.36 -12.36 -4.42
N LEU A 222 1.38 -12.36 -5.31
CA LEU A 222 1.18 -11.35 -6.33
C LEU A 222 0.04 -10.45 -5.94
N ARG A 223 0.26 -9.16 -6.15
CA ARG A 223 -0.73 -8.12 -5.99
C ARG A 223 -0.92 -7.42 -7.33
N ALA A 224 -2.14 -7.37 -7.87
CA ALA A 224 -2.45 -6.63 -9.09
C ALA A 224 -3.70 -5.77 -8.90
N ASP A 225 -3.64 -4.49 -9.27
CA ASP A 225 -4.75 -3.53 -9.19
C ASP A 225 -5.33 -3.14 -10.54
N GLY A 226 -6.56 -2.64 -10.55
CA GLY A 226 -7.12 -1.92 -11.68
C GLY A 226 -8.35 -1.12 -11.31
N PRO A 227 -8.94 -0.41 -12.28
CA PRO A 227 -10.09 0.46 -12.02
C PRO A 227 -11.27 -0.33 -11.44
N GLY A 228 -11.56 -0.11 -10.16
CA GLY A 228 -12.68 -0.76 -9.48
C GLY A 228 -12.43 -2.18 -8.96
N TRP A 229 -11.18 -2.67 -8.98
CA TRP A 229 -10.87 -4.01 -8.49
C TRP A 229 -9.44 -4.17 -7.94
N SER A 230 -9.29 -5.20 -7.12
CA SER A 230 -8.00 -5.60 -6.55
C SER A 230 -7.89 -7.13 -6.58
N MET A 231 -6.73 -7.65 -6.99
CA MET A 231 -6.46 -9.08 -7.04
C MET A 231 -5.23 -9.43 -6.20
N VAL A 232 -5.35 -10.46 -5.37
CA VAL A 232 -4.24 -11.08 -4.63
C VAL A 232 -4.14 -12.54 -5.01
N ALA A 233 -2.96 -13.02 -5.37
CA ALA A 233 -2.79 -14.38 -5.82
C ALA A 233 -1.51 -15.02 -5.30
N ARG A 234 -1.46 -16.34 -5.27
CA ARG A 234 -0.23 -17.10 -5.06
C ARG A 234 0.10 -17.92 -6.29
N THR A 235 1.35 -17.84 -6.73
CA THR A 235 1.83 -18.54 -7.95
C THR A 235 1.62 -20.06 -7.88
N ASP A 236 1.60 -20.64 -6.68
CA ASP A 236 1.41 -22.06 -6.40
C ASP A 236 -0.02 -22.47 -6.04
N ASP A 237 -0.97 -21.55 -5.97
CA ASP A 237 -2.32 -21.82 -5.46
C ASP A 237 -3.42 -21.12 -6.31
N ILE A 238 -4.24 -20.27 -5.68
CA ILE A 238 -5.43 -19.60 -6.23
C ILE A 238 -5.24 -18.07 -6.29
N ALA A 239 -6.30 -17.35 -6.66
CA ALA A 239 -6.40 -15.90 -6.52
C ALA A 239 -7.68 -15.48 -5.78
N PHE A 240 -7.65 -14.28 -5.22
CA PHE A 240 -8.77 -13.56 -4.63
C PHE A 240 -8.98 -12.26 -5.38
N VAL A 241 -10.24 -11.92 -5.63
CA VAL A 241 -10.66 -10.68 -6.27
C VAL A 241 -11.59 -9.93 -5.33
N LEU A 242 -11.38 -8.62 -5.21
CA LEU A 242 -12.24 -7.68 -4.52
C LEU A 242 -12.71 -6.64 -5.55
N LEU A 243 -13.98 -6.24 -5.49
CA LEU A 243 -14.60 -5.32 -6.44
C LEU A 243 -15.23 -4.14 -5.69
N ASP A 244 -15.18 -2.94 -6.26
CA ASP A 244 -15.89 -1.79 -5.68
C ASP A 244 -17.41 -2.01 -5.65
N ASP A 245 -17.94 -2.67 -6.68
CA ASP A 245 -19.38 -2.92 -6.85
C ASP A 245 -19.91 -4.06 -5.95
N GLU A 246 -19.03 -4.82 -5.29
CA GLU A 246 -19.37 -5.93 -4.39
C GLU A 246 -18.72 -5.69 -3.02
N PRO A 247 -19.29 -4.80 -2.19
CA PRO A 247 -18.64 -4.29 -0.99
C PRO A 247 -18.42 -5.36 0.08
N GLY A 248 -17.17 -5.50 0.52
CA GLY A 248 -16.79 -6.44 1.59
C GLY A 248 -16.69 -7.91 1.15
N GLU A 249 -17.00 -8.21 -0.11
CA GLU A 249 -16.96 -9.57 -0.64
C GLU A 249 -15.56 -9.92 -1.15
N VAL A 250 -15.11 -11.14 -0.82
CA VAL A 250 -13.83 -11.70 -1.27
C VAL A 250 -14.14 -12.86 -2.21
N LEU A 251 -13.82 -12.69 -3.49
CA LEU A 251 -14.22 -13.61 -4.55
C LEU A 251 -13.06 -14.55 -4.91
N PRO A 252 -13.11 -15.84 -4.55
CA PRO A 252 -12.02 -16.76 -4.85
C PRO A 252 -12.09 -17.22 -6.31
N VAL A 253 -10.93 -17.27 -6.95
CA VAL A 253 -10.71 -17.77 -8.31
C VAL A 253 -9.84 -19.01 -8.24
N GLY A 254 -10.43 -20.14 -8.64
CA GLY A 254 -9.73 -21.43 -8.63
C GLY A 254 -8.54 -21.45 -9.59
N ARG A 255 -7.60 -22.36 -9.33
CA ARG A 255 -6.37 -22.47 -10.12
C ARG A 255 -6.62 -22.71 -11.61
N GLY A 256 -7.60 -23.55 -11.98
CA GLY A 256 -7.91 -23.81 -13.39
C GLY A 256 -6.69 -24.21 -14.24
N ARG A 257 -6.77 -24.01 -15.56
CA ARG A 257 -5.69 -24.25 -16.51
C ARG A 257 -4.95 -22.97 -16.88
N GLU A 258 -5.65 -21.84 -16.89
CA GLU A 258 -5.11 -20.56 -17.38
C GLU A 258 -4.39 -19.76 -16.29
N LEU A 259 -4.89 -19.77 -15.05
CA LEU A 259 -4.34 -18.94 -13.96
C LEU A 259 -2.84 -19.15 -13.73
N PRO A 260 -2.28 -20.38 -13.72
CA PRO A 260 -0.85 -20.57 -13.42
C PRO A 260 0.04 -19.84 -14.44
N SER A 261 -0.31 -19.89 -15.72
CA SER A 261 0.45 -19.22 -16.78
C SER A 261 0.35 -17.70 -16.69
N LEU A 262 -0.83 -17.19 -16.30
CA LEU A 262 -1.05 -15.78 -16.06
C LEU A 262 -0.22 -15.28 -14.87
N LEU A 263 -0.26 -15.99 -13.73
CA LEU A 263 0.51 -15.62 -12.54
C LEU A 263 2.02 -15.66 -12.80
N GLU A 264 2.50 -16.62 -13.58
CA GLU A 264 3.92 -16.66 -13.98
C GLU A 264 4.30 -15.43 -14.84
N ALA A 265 3.44 -15.02 -15.78
CA ALA A 265 3.67 -13.83 -16.60
C ALA A 265 3.66 -12.55 -15.75
N LEU A 266 2.71 -12.45 -14.81
CA LEU A 266 2.63 -11.33 -13.87
C LEU A 266 3.86 -11.25 -12.96
N ASP A 267 4.34 -12.37 -12.40
CA ASP A 267 5.53 -12.38 -11.54
C ASP A 267 6.80 -11.93 -12.27
N LYS A 268 6.90 -12.22 -13.57
CA LYS A 268 8.04 -11.81 -14.40
C LYS A 268 8.06 -10.29 -14.65
N MET A 269 6.90 -9.65 -14.73
CA MET A 269 6.81 -8.20 -14.92
C MET A 269 6.69 -7.40 -13.63
N ALA A 270 6.27 -8.05 -12.54
CA ALA A 270 6.02 -7.40 -11.28
C ALA A 270 7.26 -6.69 -10.77
N VAL A 271 7.06 -5.48 -10.26
CA VAL A 271 8.12 -4.76 -9.56
C VAL A 271 8.45 -5.51 -8.27
N ARG A 272 9.75 -5.65 -7.99
CA ARG A 272 10.28 -6.40 -6.84
C ARG A 272 10.98 -5.45 -5.88
N PRO A 273 10.81 -5.61 -4.57
CA PRO A 273 11.70 -4.98 -3.60
C PRO A 273 13.12 -5.49 -3.85
N THR A 274 14.08 -4.57 -3.94
CA THR A 274 15.53 -4.87 -3.99
C THR A 274 16.13 -4.95 -2.61
#